data_AF-A0A914Q935-F1
#
_entry.id   AF-A0A914Q935-F1
#
_cell.length_a   1.000
_cell.length_b   1.000
_cell.length_c   1.000
_cell.angle_alpha   90.00
_cell.angle_beta   90.00
_cell.angle_gamma   90.00
#
_symmetry.space_group_name_H-M   'P 1'
#
loop_
_entity.id
_entity.type
_entity.pdbx_description
1 polymer ?
#
loop_
_entity_poly.entity_id
_entity_poly.type
_entity_poly.pdbx_seq_one_letter_code
_entity_poly.pdbx_strand_id
1 'polypeptide(L)'
;MLETDPISGKINEIPLKMLMLGDDEREFKKRNQQNHKRVTECIRALNVLEEINLGQCGPIDKKPKGSKIIVGQNFDWQQFKNRLDISKAGVIGHSMGAATAIAASAFSTDFGCAVALDGWFYPIEHELYSRTSQPALLLNVHDWQWPENMKRIYKLDKESSEKLMFTFKNIVHQSFSDFTYLMPGYLGRKFGVQGDISPFNAGEAYMELTVTFLRKCFANEPALEAVREVANRYSDFVMEGTNVKVDDEPVEKEMYRVEEQLDNVDEIGI
;
A
#
# COMPACT_ATOMS: atom_id res chain seq x y z
N MET A 1 14.81 16.21 0.93
CA MET A 1 14.18 16.57 2.23
C MET A 1 14.25 18.08 2.36
N LEU A 2 13.28 18.75 2.98
CA LEU A 2 13.28 20.21 3.14
C LEU A 2 13.66 20.57 4.57
N GLU A 3 14.62 21.48 4.73
CA GLU A 3 14.98 22.05 6.03
C GLU A 3 14.74 23.55 6.01
N THR A 4 14.25 24.09 7.13
CA THR A 4 14.12 25.53 7.29
C THR A 4 15.39 26.05 7.95
N ASP A 5 16.11 26.93 7.26
CA ASP A 5 17.23 27.66 7.85
C ASP A 5 16.74 28.44 9.07
N PRO A 6 17.28 28.17 10.28
CA PRO A 6 16.79 28.76 11.51
C PRO A 6 17.07 30.27 11.63
N ILE A 7 17.98 30.81 10.81
CA ILE A 7 18.37 32.23 10.80
C ILE A 7 17.61 32.97 9.70
N SER A 8 17.63 32.46 8.47
CA SER A 8 17.01 33.15 7.33
C SER A 8 15.52 32.83 7.15
N GLY A 9 15.02 31.77 7.79
CA GLY A 9 13.68 31.23 7.59
C GLY A 9 13.47 30.60 6.20
N LYS A 10 14.53 30.51 5.39
CA LYS A 10 14.47 30.00 4.02
C LYS A 10 14.40 28.49 4.02
N ILE A 11 13.56 27.93 3.14
CA ILE A 11 13.48 26.48 2.95
C ILE A 11 14.56 26.05 1.95
N ASN A 12 15.44 25.15 2.39
CA ASN A 12 16.52 24.59 1.58
C ASN A 12 16.24 23.12 1.28
N GLU A 13 16.56 22.71 0.05
CA GLU A 13 16.52 21.30 -0.35
C GLU A 13 17.83 20.61 0.02
N ILE A 14 17.70 19.45 0.67
CA ILE A 14 18.82 18.61 1.07
C ILE A 14 18.75 17.29 0.30
N PRO A 15 19.88 16.83 -0.27
CA PRO A 15 19.96 15.54 -0.93
C PRO A 15 19.52 14.40 -0.01
N LEU A 16 18.66 13.52 -0.54
CA LEU A 16 18.30 12.30 0.15
C LEU A 16 19.44 11.29 -0.03
N LYS A 17 20.07 10.85 1.06
CA LYS A 17 21.06 9.77 1.00
C LYS A 17 20.33 8.43 0.97
N MET A 18 20.29 7.78 -0.20
CA MET A 18 19.82 6.40 -0.31
C MET A 18 20.92 5.45 0.17
N LEU A 19 20.61 4.64 1.19
CA LEU A 19 21.50 3.61 1.69
C LEU A 19 21.08 2.27 1.10
N MET A 20 22.02 1.59 0.44
CA MET A 20 21.84 0.20 0.05
C MET A 20 21.94 -0.66 1.31
N LEU A 21 20.98 -1.56 1.49
CA LEU A 21 21.07 -2.61 2.49
C LEU A 21 21.88 -3.75 1.88
N GLY A 22 22.79 -4.34 2.66
CA GLY A 22 23.43 -5.59 2.29
C GLY A 22 22.52 -6.78 2.58
N ASP A 23 22.84 -7.93 2.00
CA ASP A 23 22.08 -9.19 2.12
C ASP A 23 22.30 -9.87 3.48
N ASP A 24 21.89 -9.22 4.58
CA ASP A 24 21.94 -9.79 5.93
C ASP A 24 20.55 -9.84 6.60
N GLU A 25 20.42 -10.66 7.64
CA GLU A 25 19.17 -10.85 8.42
C GLU A 25 18.58 -9.54 9.00
N ARG A 26 19.35 -8.44 9.00
CA ARG A 26 18.83 -7.12 9.39
C ARG A 26 17.95 -6.51 8.32
N GLU A 27 17.84 -7.08 7.12
CA GLU A 27 16.92 -6.57 6.09
C GLU A 27 15.48 -6.62 6.58
N PHE A 28 14.97 -7.78 7.03
CA PHE A 28 13.60 -7.89 7.54
C PHE A 28 13.33 -6.84 8.62
N LYS A 29 14.20 -6.75 9.64
CA LYS A 29 14.08 -5.78 10.74
C LYS A 29 13.99 -4.34 10.21
N LYS A 30 14.82 -3.96 9.23
CA LYS A 30 14.83 -2.61 8.66
C LYS A 30 13.59 -2.35 7.79
N ARG A 31 13.16 -3.32 6.98
CA ARG A 31 11.96 -3.22 6.13
C ARG A 31 10.69 -3.14 6.98
N ASN A 32 10.61 -3.95 8.03
CA ASN A 32 9.52 -3.91 9.00
C ASN A 32 9.47 -2.54 9.72
N GLN A 33 10.60 -2.02 10.22
CA GLN A 33 10.66 -0.66 10.78
C GLN A 33 10.25 0.42 9.79
N GLN A 34 10.64 0.30 8.51
CA GLN A 34 10.17 1.19 7.45
C GLN A 34 8.66 1.09 7.26
N ASN A 35 8.10 -0.12 7.27
CA ASN A 35 6.66 -0.32 7.12
C ASN A 35 5.88 0.30 8.29
N HIS A 36 6.34 0.14 9.54
CA HIS A 36 5.75 0.79 10.72
C HIS A 36 5.74 2.32 10.63
N LYS A 37 6.83 2.91 10.14
CA LYS A 37 6.90 4.35 9.88
C LYS A 37 5.86 4.76 8.84
N ARG A 38 5.74 4.01 7.75
CA ARG A 38 4.76 4.29 6.69
C ARG A 38 3.32 4.12 7.16
N VAL A 39 3.04 3.13 8.01
CA VAL A 39 1.72 2.98 8.66
C VAL A 39 1.40 4.21 9.51
N THR A 40 2.36 4.66 10.32
CA THR A 40 2.21 5.89 11.13
C THR A 40 1.99 7.12 10.24
N GLU A 41 2.68 7.22 9.11
CA GLU A 41 2.51 8.29 8.12
C GLU A 41 1.12 8.26 7.48
N CYS A 42 0.58 7.08 7.13
CA CYS A 42 -0.77 6.93 6.60
C CYS A 42 -1.84 7.41 7.60
N ILE A 43 -1.73 7.02 8.88
CA ILE A 43 -2.65 7.45 9.94
C ILE A 43 -2.55 8.96 10.15
N ARG A 44 -1.33 9.50 10.22
CA ARG A 44 -1.13 10.96 10.32
C ARG A 44 -1.70 11.72 9.13
N ALA A 45 -1.56 11.19 7.91
CA ALA A 45 -2.13 11.80 6.73
C ALA A 45 -3.66 11.87 6.82
N LEU A 46 -4.32 10.81 7.31
CA LEU A 46 -5.77 10.82 7.56
C LEU A 46 -6.16 11.87 8.60
N ASN A 47 -5.41 11.99 9.70
CA ASN A 47 -5.65 13.03 10.71
C ASN A 47 -5.52 14.45 10.12
N VAL A 48 -4.53 14.68 9.24
CA VAL A 48 -4.39 15.98 8.55
C VAL A 48 -5.58 16.24 7.62
N LEU A 49 -6.10 15.23 6.92
CA LEU A 49 -7.32 15.36 6.12
C LEU A 49 -8.53 15.69 7.00
N GLU A 50 -8.63 15.11 8.19
CA GLU A 50 -9.67 15.45 9.17
C GLU A 50 -9.54 16.91 9.63
N GLU A 51 -8.34 17.37 10.00
CA GLU A 51 -8.09 18.76 10.36
C GLU A 51 -8.43 19.74 9.23
N ILE A 52 -8.11 19.39 7.98
CA ILE A 52 -8.51 20.14 6.78
C ILE A 52 -10.03 20.16 6.65
N ASN A 53 -10.71 19.03 6.84
CA ASN A 53 -12.18 18.94 6.80
C ASN A 53 -12.84 19.77 7.91
N LEU A 54 -12.21 19.87 9.07
CA LEU A 54 -12.64 20.74 10.18
C LEU A 54 -12.33 22.22 9.92
N GLY A 55 -11.59 22.55 8.86
CA GLY A 55 -11.15 23.91 8.52
C GLY A 55 -10.06 24.45 9.44
N GLN A 56 -9.26 23.57 10.05
CA GLN A 56 -8.26 23.93 11.07
C GLN A 56 -6.87 24.27 10.51
N CYS A 57 -6.60 23.92 9.25
CA CYS A 57 -5.33 24.14 8.54
C CYS A 57 -5.31 25.46 7.71
N GLY A 58 -6.24 26.40 7.97
CA GLY A 58 -6.39 27.68 7.26
C GLY A 58 -5.32 28.74 7.57
N PRO A 59 -5.37 29.93 6.92
CA PRO A 59 -4.23 30.81 6.78
C PRO A 59 -3.79 31.48 8.11
N ILE A 60 -2.47 31.75 8.14
CA ILE A 60 -1.60 32.07 9.28
C ILE A 60 -2.07 33.28 10.11
N ASP A 61 -2.86 34.17 9.52
CA ASP A 61 -3.46 35.37 10.11
C ASP A 61 -4.48 35.06 11.22
N LYS A 62 -4.93 33.81 11.33
CA LYS A 62 -5.61 33.26 12.51
C LYS A 62 -4.84 32.01 12.93
N LYS A 63 -4.00 32.09 13.97
CA LYS A 63 -3.23 30.97 14.55
C LYS A 63 -3.87 29.60 14.23
N PRO A 64 -3.33 28.82 13.28
CA PRO A 64 -3.95 27.56 12.86
C PRO A 64 -4.07 26.64 14.07
N LYS A 65 -5.24 26.00 14.20
CA LYS A 65 -5.51 25.07 15.30
C LYS A 65 -5.00 23.66 15.00
N GLY A 66 -4.87 23.32 13.72
CA GLY A 66 -4.37 22.03 13.24
C GLY A 66 -2.98 22.15 12.63
N SER A 67 -2.67 21.23 11.73
CA SER A 67 -1.37 21.11 11.09
C SER A 67 -0.97 22.35 10.29
N LYS A 68 0.31 22.70 10.38
CA LYS A 68 0.90 23.77 9.59
C LYS A 68 1.13 23.29 8.15
N ILE A 69 0.39 23.85 7.21
CA ILE A 69 0.67 23.68 5.79
C ILE A 69 1.97 24.44 5.47
N ILE A 70 2.93 23.78 4.81
CA ILE A 70 4.23 24.37 4.46
C ILE A 70 4.35 24.73 2.97
N VAL A 71 3.57 24.08 2.09
CA VAL A 71 3.55 24.28 0.64
C VAL A 71 2.09 24.49 0.20
N GLY A 72 1.86 25.40 -0.75
CA GLY A 72 0.50 25.73 -1.23
C GLY A 72 -0.22 26.77 -0.39
N GLN A 73 0.48 27.78 0.15
CA GLN A 73 -0.15 28.88 0.90
C GLN A 73 -1.09 29.75 0.05
N ASN A 74 -0.91 29.72 -1.26
CA ASN A 74 -1.76 30.38 -2.26
C ASN A 74 -2.98 29.52 -2.65
N PHE A 75 -3.09 28.30 -2.13
CA PHE A 75 -4.24 27.43 -2.32
C PHE A 75 -5.22 27.64 -1.17
N ASP A 76 -6.51 27.82 -1.48
CA ASP A 76 -7.54 27.94 -0.45
C ASP A 76 -7.87 26.56 0.14
N TRP A 77 -7.22 26.22 1.25
CA TRP A 77 -7.49 24.98 1.99
C TRP A 77 -8.83 24.98 2.73
N GLN A 78 -9.43 26.15 2.99
CA GLN A 78 -10.73 26.22 3.66
C GLN A 78 -11.86 25.70 2.77
N GLN A 79 -11.66 25.66 1.46
CA GLN A 79 -12.64 25.12 0.52
C GLN A 79 -12.99 23.65 0.79
N PHE A 80 -12.17 22.90 1.54
CA PHE A 80 -12.42 21.51 1.92
C PHE A 80 -13.23 21.35 3.21
N LYS A 81 -13.52 22.45 3.93
CA LYS A 81 -14.28 22.39 5.18
C LYS A 81 -15.64 21.73 4.97
N ASN A 82 -15.93 20.68 5.73
CA ASN A 82 -17.15 19.86 5.65
C ASN A 82 -17.39 19.24 4.26
N ARG A 83 -16.34 18.96 3.48
CA ARG A 83 -16.45 18.35 2.14
C ARG A 83 -15.76 17.01 2.00
N LEU A 84 -15.08 16.52 3.03
CA LEU A 84 -14.50 15.19 3.08
C LEU A 84 -15.38 14.30 3.95
N ASP A 85 -15.78 13.14 3.41
CA ASP A 85 -16.43 12.09 4.18
C ASP A 85 -15.36 11.21 4.82
N ILE A 86 -14.87 11.64 5.99
CA ILE A 86 -13.79 10.95 6.72
C ILE A 86 -14.23 9.54 7.16
N SER A 87 -15.55 9.30 7.33
CA SER A 87 -16.07 7.98 7.67
C SER A 87 -15.92 6.94 6.56
N LYS A 88 -15.59 7.38 5.33
CA LYS A 88 -15.37 6.55 4.15
C LYS A 88 -13.92 6.62 3.68
N ALA A 89 -12.98 6.52 4.61
CA ALA A 89 -11.56 6.48 4.30
C ALA A 89 -11.12 5.05 3.92
N GLY A 90 -10.40 4.92 2.82
CA GLY A 90 -9.74 3.69 2.37
C GLY A 90 -8.27 3.94 2.10
N VAL A 91 -7.44 2.91 2.21
CA VAL A 91 -6.00 3.02 1.99
C VAL A 91 -5.57 2.13 0.82
N ILE A 92 -4.82 2.71 -0.11
CA ILE A 92 -4.38 2.03 -1.33
C ILE A 92 -2.86 2.13 -1.40
N GLY A 93 -2.20 1.05 -1.81
CA GLY A 93 -0.77 1.10 -2.04
C GLY A 93 -0.27 0.06 -3.01
N HIS A 94 0.87 0.37 -3.63
CA HIS A 94 1.54 -0.47 -4.61
C HIS A 94 2.86 -1.03 -4.05
N SER A 95 3.19 -2.29 -4.36
CA SER A 95 4.45 -2.93 -3.94
C SER A 95 4.58 -2.95 -2.41
N MET A 96 5.67 -2.41 -1.85
CA MET A 96 5.78 -2.20 -0.40
C MET A 96 4.61 -1.37 0.16
N GLY A 97 4.02 -0.48 -0.65
CA GLY A 97 2.83 0.31 -0.28
C GLY A 97 1.59 -0.54 -0.06
N ALA A 98 1.43 -1.67 -0.75
CA ALA A 98 0.33 -2.58 -0.49
C ALA A 98 0.46 -3.20 0.91
N ALA A 99 1.67 -3.58 1.31
CA ALA A 99 1.92 -4.05 2.68
C ALA A 99 1.64 -2.97 3.72
N THR A 100 1.97 -1.71 3.42
CA THR A 100 1.61 -0.57 4.27
C THR A 100 0.10 -0.37 4.33
N ALA A 101 -0.62 -0.46 3.21
CA ALA A 101 -2.07 -0.29 3.17
C ALA A 101 -2.78 -1.32 4.04
N ILE A 102 -2.42 -2.60 3.88
CA ILE A 102 -2.96 -3.70 4.68
C ILE A 102 -2.61 -3.54 6.16
N ALA A 103 -1.35 -3.22 6.48
CA ALA A 103 -0.92 -3.01 7.86
C ALA A 103 -1.61 -1.78 8.50
N ALA A 104 -1.82 -0.70 7.74
CA ALA A 104 -2.48 0.51 8.22
C ALA A 104 -3.96 0.26 8.54
N SER A 105 -4.68 -0.47 7.67
CA SER A 105 -6.06 -0.87 7.97
C SER A 105 -6.12 -1.84 9.16
N ALA A 106 -5.15 -2.76 9.28
CA ALA A 106 -5.11 -3.66 10.44
C ALA A 106 -4.80 -2.93 11.76
N PHE A 107 -4.09 -1.81 11.72
CA PHE A 107 -3.69 -1.04 12.90
C PHE A 107 -4.72 0.01 13.33
N SER A 108 -5.42 0.64 12.38
CA SER A 108 -6.46 1.64 12.66
C SER A 108 -7.80 1.24 12.05
N THR A 109 -8.86 1.34 12.86
CA THR A 109 -10.25 1.15 12.42
C THR A 109 -10.79 2.31 11.57
N ASP A 110 -10.04 3.41 11.45
CA ASP A 110 -10.46 4.59 10.67
C ASP A 110 -10.41 4.32 9.17
N PHE A 111 -9.61 3.34 8.73
CA PHE A 111 -9.64 2.85 7.36
C PHE A 111 -10.68 1.74 7.26
N GLY A 112 -11.73 1.96 6.45
CA GLY A 112 -12.82 1.00 6.26
C GLY A 112 -12.47 -0.17 5.32
N CYS A 113 -11.48 0.00 4.45
CA CYS A 113 -11.01 -1.03 3.51
C CYS A 113 -9.60 -0.72 3.00
N ALA A 114 -8.96 -1.74 2.41
CA ALA A 114 -7.62 -1.61 1.82
C ALA A 114 -7.54 -2.16 0.39
N VAL A 115 -6.71 -1.55 -0.45
CA VAL A 115 -6.40 -2.06 -1.80
C VAL A 115 -4.90 -2.23 -1.94
N ALA A 116 -4.49 -3.45 -2.26
CA ALA A 116 -3.12 -3.88 -2.43
C ALA A 116 -2.83 -4.11 -3.92
N LEU A 117 -2.04 -3.22 -4.52
CA LEU A 117 -1.59 -3.33 -5.92
C LEU A 117 -0.23 -4.02 -5.93
N ASP A 118 -0.19 -5.26 -6.44
CA ASP A 118 0.96 -6.14 -6.60
C ASP A 118 1.93 -6.11 -5.43
N GLY A 119 1.43 -6.52 -4.26
CA GLY A 119 2.07 -6.17 -3.00
C GLY A 119 3.30 -7.01 -2.67
N TRP A 120 4.29 -6.35 -2.07
CA TRP A 120 5.43 -7.00 -1.44
C TRP A 120 5.18 -7.13 0.08
N PHE A 121 4.77 -8.31 0.53
CA PHE A 121 4.30 -8.54 1.91
C PHE A 121 5.41 -8.95 2.89
N TYR A 122 6.66 -9.09 2.41
CA TYR A 122 7.82 -9.38 3.25
C TYR A 122 7.95 -8.47 4.50
N PRO A 123 7.66 -7.15 4.46
CA PRO A 123 7.83 -6.28 5.62
C PRO A 123 6.77 -6.42 6.74
N ILE A 124 5.74 -7.27 6.58
CA ILE A 124 4.66 -7.43 7.56
C ILE A 124 5.00 -8.52 8.57
N GLU A 125 4.96 -8.17 9.85
CA GLU A 125 5.12 -9.07 11.00
C GLU A 125 3.90 -9.97 11.22
N HIS A 126 4.12 -11.12 11.88
CA HIS A 126 3.13 -12.19 11.91
C HIS A 126 1.86 -11.81 12.68
N GLU A 127 1.99 -10.94 13.68
CA GLU A 127 0.90 -10.49 14.54
C GLU A 127 -0.13 -9.66 13.77
N LEU A 128 0.30 -8.89 12.76
CA LEU A 128 -0.56 -8.00 11.98
C LEU A 128 -1.52 -8.75 11.05
N TYR A 129 -1.14 -9.93 10.55
CA TYR A 129 -2.05 -10.74 9.71
C TYR A 129 -3.34 -11.05 10.47
N SER A 130 -3.21 -11.39 11.76
CA SER A 130 -4.37 -11.66 12.62
C SER A 130 -5.24 -10.44 12.89
N ARG A 131 -4.77 -9.22 12.64
CA ARG A 131 -5.52 -7.99 12.91
C ARG A 131 -6.23 -7.43 11.68
N THR A 132 -6.07 -8.05 10.52
CA THR A 132 -6.62 -7.55 9.25
C THR A 132 -8.10 -7.89 9.10
N SER A 133 -8.98 -7.18 9.82
CA SER A 133 -10.43 -7.41 9.85
C SER A 133 -11.21 -6.66 8.77
N GLN A 134 -10.60 -5.70 8.08
CA GLN A 134 -11.24 -4.87 7.07
C GLN A 134 -11.27 -5.57 5.72
N PRO A 135 -12.30 -5.38 4.88
CA PRO A 135 -12.30 -5.86 3.51
C PRO A 135 -11.05 -5.40 2.74
N ALA A 136 -10.52 -6.28 1.89
CA ALA A 136 -9.38 -5.92 1.05
C ALA A 136 -9.49 -6.47 -0.38
N LEU A 137 -8.99 -5.69 -1.34
CA LEU A 137 -8.81 -6.10 -2.73
C LEU A 137 -7.31 -6.22 -3.04
N LEU A 138 -6.88 -7.37 -3.51
CA LEU A 138 -5.52 -7.66 -3.94
C LEU A 138 -5.49 -7.83 -5.45
N LEU A 139 -4.74 -6.97 -6.13
CA LEU A 139 -4.56 -6.98 -7.59
C LEU A 139 -3.11 -7.29 -7.91
N ASN A 140 -2.81 -8.50 -8.36
CA ASN A 140 -1.44 -8.98 -8.56
C ASN A 140 -1.02 -9.00 -10.03
N VAL A 141 0.29 -9.08 -10.27
CA VAL A 141 0.86 -9.38 -11.59
C VAL A 141 1.28 -10.85 -11.66
N HIS A 142 0.86 -11.51 -12.73
CA HIS A 142 1.10 -12.94 -12.96
C HIS A 142 2.58 -13.33 -12.87
N ASP A 143 3.47 -12.55 -13.49
CA ASP A 143 4.90 -12.87 -13.63
C ASP A 143 5.77 -12.20 -12.55
N TRP A 144 5.17 -11.61 -11.51
CA TRP A 144 5.91 -10.94 -10.44
C TRP A 144 5.76 -11.62 -9.07
N GLN A 145 4.67 -12.34 -8.83
CA GLN A 145 4.42 -13.03 -7.55
C GLN A 145 5.21 -14.34 -7.43
N TRP A 146 5.57 -14.71 -6.20
CA TRP A 146 6.30 -15.95 -5.88
C TRP A 146 5.73 -16.64 -4.64
N PRO A 147 5.98 -17.96 -4.44
CA PRO A 147 5.32 -18.75 -3.40
C PRO A 147 5.46 -18.19 -1.99
N GLU A 148 6.65 -17.70 -1.60
CA GLU A 148 6.90 -17.17 -0.27
C GLU A 148 6.10 -15.88 0.02
N ASN A 149 5.90 -15.02 -0.98
CA ASN A 149 5.05 -13.84 -0.84
C ASN A 149 3.57 -14.22 -0.81
N MET A 150 3.16 -15.21 -1.62
CA MET A 150 1.78 -15.71 -1.61
C MET A 150 1.42 -16.39 -0.29
N LYS A 151 2.34 -17.15 0.33
CA LYS A 151 2.17 -17.69 1.69
C LYS A 151 1.84 -16.59 2.70
N ARG A 152 2.41 -15.38 2.55
CA ARG A 152 2.10 -14.23 3.40
C ARG A 152 0.73 -13.64 3.08
N ILE A 153 0.40 -13.50 1.81
CA ILE A 153 -0.92 -13.03 1.38
C ILE A 153 -2.03 -13.94 1.90
N TYR A 154 -1.88 -15.27 1.81
CA TYR A 154 -2.88 -16.22 2.31
C TYR A 154 -3.06 -16.16 3.84
N LYS A 155 -2.05 -15.71 4.60
CA LYS A 155 -2.21 -15.49 6.06
C LYS A 155 -3.16 -14.33 6.39
N LEU A 156 -3.48 -13.45 5.44
CA LEU A 156 -4.49 -12.40 5.63
C LEU A 156 -5.92 -12.94 5.65
N ASP A 157 -6.11 -14.18 5.24
CA ASP A 157 -7.42 -14.81 5.14
C ASP A 157 -7.93 -15.18 6.54
N LYS A 158 -8.67 -14.25 7.13
CA LYS A 158 -9.56 -14.53 8.25
C LYS A 158 -10.97 -14.68 7.69
N GLU A 159 -11.64 -15.74 8.10
CA GLU A 159 -13.05 -16.06 7.76
C GLU A 159 -14.03 -14.89 8.00
N SER A 160 -13.64 -13.87 8.77
CA SER A 160 -14.50 -12.75 9.18
C SER A 160 -14.62 -11.60 8.17
N SER A 161 -13.87 -11.55 7.07
CA SER A 161 -13.87 -10.38 6.17
C SER A 161 -13.55 -10.71 4.72
N GLU A 162 -14.24 -10.04 3.78
CA GLU A 162 -14.06 -10.27 2.34
C GLU A 162 -12.66 -9.86 1.86
N LYS A 163 -11.89 -10.84 1.38
CA LYS A 163 -10.57 -10.65 0.78
C LYS A 163 -10.63 -11.12 -0.66
N LEU A 164 -10.68 -10.17 -1.59
CA LEU A 164 -10.78 -10.43 -3.02
C LEU A 164 -9.40 -10.44 -3.65
N MET A 165 -9.12 -11.41 -4.52
CA MET A 165 -7.84 -11.51 -5.22
C MET A 165 -8.05 -11.71 -6.72
N PHE A 166 -7.38 -10.88 -7.51
CA PHE A 166 -7.33 -10.98 -8.96
C PHE A 166 -5.89 -10.81 -9.43
N THR A 167 -5.55 -11.45 -10.54
CA THR A 167 -4.21 -11.44 -11.11
C THR A 167 -4.26 -11.07 -12.58
N PHE A 168 -3.41 -10.13 -12.97
CA PHE A 168 -3.29 -9.61 -14.32
C PHE A 168 -2.16 -10.31 -15.07
N LYS A 169 -2.46 -10.81 -16.26
CA LYS A 169 -1.53 -11.46 -17.19
C LYS A 169 -0.92 -10.43 -18.13
N ASN A 170 0.33 -10.66 -18.52
CA ASN A 170 1.03 -9.87 -19.53
C ASN A 170 1.15 -8.37 -19.21
N ILE A 171 1.00 -8.00 -17.94
CA ILE A 171 1.41 -6.69 -17.40
C ILE A 171 2.67 -6.87 -16.57
N VAL A 172 3.34 -5.77 -16.23
CA VAL A 172 4.51 -5.78 -15.34
C VAL A 172 4.20 -5.08 -14.02
N HIS A 173 5.01 -5.30 -12.99
CA HIS A 173 4.89 -4.65 -11.68
C HIS A 173 4.67 -3.12 -11.78
N GLN A 174 5.41 -2.47 -12.69
CA GLN A 174 5.32 -1.02 -12.91
C GLN A 174 4.02 -0.55 -13.57
N SER A 175 3.12 -1.45 -13.97
CA SER A 175 1.84 -1.06 -14.60
C SER A 175 0.87 -0.39 -13.63
N PHE A 176 1.10 -0.53 -12.32
CA PHE A 176 0.37 0.17 -11.26
C PHE A 176 0.98 1.53 -10.88
N SER A 177 2.01 2.00 -11.61
CA SER A 177 2.66 3.29 -11.39
C SER A 177 2.65 4.14 -12.66
N ASP A 178 2.97 5.42 -12.55
CA ASP A 178 2.96 6.32 -13.72
C ASP A 178 4.04 5.99 -14.75
N PHE A 179 5.07 5.19 -14.40
CA PHE A 179 6.19 4.85 -15.29
C PHE A 179 5.73 4.17 -16.58
N THR A 180 4.64 3.41 -16.53
CA THR A 180 4.07 2.73 -17.70
C THR A 180 3.60 3.72 -18.79
N TYR A 181 3.29 4.97 -18.44
CA TYR A 181 2.83 5.99 -19.39
C TYR A 181 3.94 6.90 -19.94
N LEU A 182 5.14 6.86 -19.37
CA LEU A 182 6.20 7.84 -19.66
C LEU A 182 6.98 7.57 -20.95
N MET A 183 6.79 6.40 -21.58
CA MET A 183 7.60 5.96 -22.71
C MET A 183 6.77 5.39 -23.86
N PRO A 184 7.24 5.53 -25.13
CA PRO A 184 6.69 4.77 -26.25
C PRO A 184 6.78 3.26 -25.99
N GLY A 185 5.77 2.50 -26.41
CA GLY A 185 5.59 1.12 -25.91
C GLY A 185 6.75 0.14 -26.19
N TYR A 186 7.48 0.32 -27.29
CA TYR A 186 8.70 -0.47 -27.52
C TYR A 186 9.78 -0.20 -26.47
N LEU A 187 10.02 1.07 -26.13
CA LEU A 187 11.01 1.44 -25.11
C LEU A 187 10.51 1.03 -23.72
N GLY A 188 9.24 1.27 -23.42
CA GLY A 188 8.64 0.87 -22.14
C GLY A 188 8.79 -0.63 -21.86
N ARG A 189 8.51 -1.49 -22.85
CA ARG A 189 8.74 -2.94 -22.74
C ARG A 189 10.22 -3.29 -22.58
N LYS A 190 11.10 -2.64 -23.36
CA LYS A 190 12.55 -2.86 -23.26
C LYS A 190 13.12 -2.50 -21.88
N PHE A 191 12.57 -1.46 -21.23
CA PHE A 191 12.97 -1.03 -19.89
C PHE A 191 12.21 -1.76 -18.77
N GLY A 192 11.30 -2.69 -19.08
CA GLY A 192 10.52 -3.43 -18.09
C GLY A 192 9.49 -2.58 -17.33
N VAL A 193 9.11 -1.41 -17.87
CA VAL A 193 8.09 -0.52 -17.28
C VAL A 193 6.73 -0.68 -17.94
N GLN A 194 6.62 -1.46 -19.02
CA GLN A 194 5.37 -1.85 -19.66
C GLN A 194 5.35 -3.36 -19.95
N GLY A 195 4.16 -3.94 -19.93
CA GLY A 195 3.90 -5.29 -20.43
C GLY A 195 3.39 -5.29 -21.87
N ASP A 196 2.75 -6.39 -22.26
CA ASP A 196 2.14 -6.54 -23.58
C ASP A 196 0.75 -5.91 -23.65
N ILE A 197 0.05 -5.81 -22.52
CA ILE A 197 -1.19 -5.05 -22.43
C ILE A 197 -0.87 -3.56 -22.44
N SER A 198 -1.64 -2.81 -23.23
CA SER A 198 -1.57 -1.34 -23.26
C SER A 198 -1.67 -0.77 -21.84
N PRO A 199 -0.80 0.19 -21.46
CA PRO A 199 -0.89 0.89 -20.19
C PRO A 199 -2.29 1.41 -19.86
N PHE A 200 -3.00 1.91 -20.88
CA PHE A 200 -4.36 2.43 -20.73
C PHE A 200 -5.39 1.33 -20.42
N ASN A 201 -5.29 0.17 -21.06
CA ASN A 201 -6.23 -0.94 -20.83
C ASN A 201 -5.97 -1.59 -19.46
N ALA A 202 -4.70 -1.78 -19.09
CA ALA A 202 -4.34 -2.26 -17.76
C ALA A 202 -4.80 -1.27 -16.68
N GLY A 203 -4.56 0.03 -16.92
CA GLY A 203 -5.03 1.16 -16.13
C GLY A 203 -6.53 1.14 -15.87
N GLU A 204 -7.31 1.12 -16.94
CA GLU A 204 -8.77 1.07 -16.89
C GLU A 204 -9.26 -0.12 -16.06
N ALA A 205 -8.75 -1.33 -16.33
CA ALA A 205 -9.15 -2.53 -15.63
C ALA A 205 -8.89 -2.48 -14.12
N TYR A 206 -7.68 -2.12 -13.66
CA TYR A 206 -7.41 -2.07 -12.22
C TYR A 206 -8.14 -0.90 -11.54
N MET A 207 -8.34 0.22 -12.22
CA MET A 207 -9.11 1.35 -11.68
C MET A 207 -10.59 0.98 -11.52
N GLU A 208 -11.19 0.32 -12.50
CA GLU A 208 -12.59 -0.09 -12.42
C GLU A 208 -12.82 -1.14 -11.33
N LEU A 209 -11.93 -2.13 -11.18
CA LEU A 209 -11.97 -3.10 -10.08
C LEU A 209 -11.85 -2.39 -8.72
N THR A 210 -10.89 -1.47 -8.61
CA THR A 210 -10.65 -0.68 -7.38
C THR A 210 -11.86 0.16 -7.00
N VAL A 211 -12.40 0.95 -7.94
CA VAL A 211 -13.55 1.82 -7.67
C VAL A 211 -14.81 1.00 -7.35
N THR A 212 -15.02 -0.12 -8.02
CA THR A 212 -16.16 -1.01 -7.77
C THR A 212 -16.08 -1.59 -6.36
N PHE A 213 -14.91 -2.08 -5.96
CA PHE A 213 -14.65 -2.57 -4.62
C PHE A 213 -14.91 -1.48 -3.55
N LEU A 214 -14.29 -0.30 -3.70
CA LEU A 214 -14.45 0.80 -2.74
C LEU A 214 -15.92 1.22 -2.58
N ARG A 215 -16.67 1.30 -3.68
CA ARG A 215 -18.11 1.62 -3.65
C ARG A 215 -18.90 0.60 -2.83
N LYS A 216 -18.62 -0.69 -3.02
CA LYS A 216 -19.29 -1.78 -2.30
C LYS A 216 -18.92 -1.78 -0.82
N CYS A 217 -17.63 -1.64 -0.50
CA CYS A 217 -17.16 -1.51 0.88
C CYS A 217 -17.86 -0.36 1.63
N PHE A 218 -17.90 0.84 1.06
CA PHE A 218 -18.51 1.99 1.73
C PHE A 218 -20.05 2.04 1.63
N ALA A 219 -20.66 1.14 0.87
CA ALA A 219 -22.09 0.85 0.92
C ALA A 219 -22.43 -0.26 1.94
N ASN A 220 -21.43 -0.89 2.56
CA ASN A 220 -21.58 -2.10 3.38
C ASN A 220 -22.26 -3.25 2.61
N GLU A 221 -21.94 -3.39 1.33
CA GLU A 221 -22.44 -4.44 0.45
C GLU A 221 -21.30 -5.42 0.09
N PRO A 222 -21.59 -6.73 -0.10
CA PRO A 222 -20.60 -7.67 -0.64
C PRO A 222 -20.08 -7.21 -2.00
N ALA A 223 -18.76 -7.20 -2.18
CA ALA A 223 -18.13 -6.70 -3.40
C ALA A 223 -17.87 -7.80 -4.44
N LEU A 224 -17.75 -9.08 -4.03
CA LEU A 224 -17.30 -10.18 -4.87
C LEU A 224 -17.96 -10.24 -6.25
N GLU A 225 -19.30 -10.31 -6.31
CA GLU A 225 -20.02 -10.47 -7.58
C GLU A 225 -19.88 -9.26 -8.51
N ALA A 226 -19.92 -8.04 -7.94
CA ALA A 226 -19.75 -6.82 -8.73
C ALA A 226 -18.32 -6.70 -9.27
N VAL A 227 -17.31 -7.05 -8.46
CA VAL A 227 -15.91 -7.03 -8.89
C VAL A 227 -15.65 -8.14 -9.92
N ARG A 228 -16.26 -9.32 -9.78
CA ARG A 228 -16.21 -10.40 -10.79
C ARG A 228 -16.82 -9.98 -12.12
N GLU A 229 -17.96 -9.29 -12.11
CA GLU A 229 -18.59 -8.76 -13.33
C GLU A 229 -17.62 -7.81 -14.07
N VAL A 230 -16.94 -6.93 -13.33
CA VAL A 230 -15.89 -6.07 -13.90
C VAL A 230 -14.72 -6.90 -14.41
N ALA A 231 -14.20 -7.85 -13.63
CA ALA A 231 -13.07 -8.69 -14.04
C ALA A 231 -13.38 -9.48 -15.34
N ASN A 232 -14.62 -9.95 -15.50
CA ASN A 232 -15.07 -10.67 -16.69
C ASN A 232 -15.03 -9.82 -17.96
N ARG A 233 -15.17 -8.49 -17.88
CA ARG A 233 -14.97 -7.59 -19.04
C ARG A 233 -13.52 -7.57 -19.54
N TYR A 234 -12.58 -7.97 -18.68
CA TYR A 234 -11.14 -8.02 -18.95
C TYR A 234 -10.59 -9.45 -18.89
N SER A 235 -11.42 -10.47 -19.08
CA SER A 235 -11.06 -11.89 -18.92
C SER A 235 -9.90 -12.35 -19.80
N ASP A 236 -9.61 -11.62 -20.88
CA ASP A 236 -8.46 -11.86 -21.76
C ASP A 236 -7.13 -11.74 -21.01
N PHE A 237 -7.06 -10.89 -19.97
CA PHE A 237 -5.84 -10.65 -19.21
C PHE A 237 -6.04 -10.50 -17.69
N VAL A 238 -7.26 -10.65 -17.16
CA VAL A 238 -7.53 -10.67 -15.71
C VAL A 238 -8.13 -12.02 -15.34
N MET A 239 -7.60 -12.63 -14.27
CA MET A 239 -8.13 -13.86 -13.69
C MET A 239 -8.39 -13.69 -12.19
N GLU A 240 -9.37 -14.41 -11.65
CA GLU A 240 -9.59 -14.50 -10.21
C GLU A 240 -8.51 -15.41 -9.57
N GLY A 241 -8.11 -15.08 -8.35
CA GLY A 241 -7.07 -15.79 -7.60
C GLY A 241 -5.67 -15.47 -8.10
N THR A 242 -4.79 -16.46 -8.08
CA THR A 242 -3.38 -16.38 -8.48
C THR A 242 -2.97 -17.59 -9.30
N ASN A 243 -1.94 -17.43 -10.13
CA ASN A 243 -1.27 -18.51 -10.87
C ASN A 243 -0.22 -19.25 -10.02
N VAL A 244 0.20 -18.69 -8.88
CA VAL A 244 1.26 -19.23 -8.05
C VAL A 244 0.74 -20.38 -7.19
N LYS A 245 1.36 -21.56 -7.33
CA LYS A 245 1.10 -22.70 -6.45
C LYS A 245 1.88 -22.55 -5.15
N VAL A 246 1.22 -22.82 -4.04
CA VAL A 246 1.82 -22.84 -2.70
C VAL A 246 1.63 -24.25 -2.15
N ASP A 247 2.73 -24.90 -1.75
CA ASP A 247 2.67 -26.22 -1.10
C ASP A 247 2.08 -26.08 0.32
N ASP A 248 1.26 -27.05 0.74
CA ASP A 248 0.50 -27.07 2.02
C ASP A 248 1.35 -27.18 3.30
N GLU A 249 2.67 -26.92 3.25
CA GLU A 249 3.50 -27.03 4.45
C GLU A 249 3.26 -25.86 5.44
N PRO A 250 3.00 -26.15 6.73
CA PRO A 250 2.76 -25.13 7.73
C PRO A 250 4.01 -24.26 7.93
N VAL A 251 3.85 -22.97 7.63
CA VAL A 251 4.88 -21.91 7.60
C VAL A 251 5.52 -21.64 8.97
N GLU A 252 5.05 -22.27 10.05
CA GLU A 252 5.57 -22.06 11.40
C GLU A 252 7.04 -22.49 11.53
N LYS A 253 7.47 -23.58 10.88
CA LYS A 253 8.80 -24.18 11.15
C LYS A 253 10.01 -23.40 10.64
N GLU A 254 9.86 -22.54 9.63
CA GLU A 254 11.01 -21.78 9.09
C GLU A 254 11.31 -20.50 9.88
N MET A 255 10.31 -19.89 10.54
CA MET A 255 10.52 -18.63 11.27
C MET A 255 10.96 -18.82 12.73
N TYR A 256 10.49 -19.86 13.44
CA TYR A 256 10.96 -20.13 14.81
C TYR A 256 12.46 -20.46 14.86
N ARG A 257 13.01 -20.98 13.76
CA ARG A 257 14.44 -21.28 13.64
C ARG A 257 15.31 -20.02 13.59
N VAL A 258 14.74 -18.89 13.17
CA VAL A 258 15.41 -17.58 13.09
C VAL A 258 15.28 -16.81 14.41
N GLU A 259 14.15 -16.94 15.13
CA GLU A 259 13.99 -16.32 16.45
C GLU A 259 14.82 -17.03 17.54
N GLU A 260 14.88 -18.36 17.57
CA GLU A 260 15.72 -19.11 18.54
C GLU A 260 17.24 -18.87 18.36
N GLN A 261 17.67 -18.41 17.18
CA GLN A 261 19.08 -18.04 16.96
C GLN A 261 19.41 -16.63 17.43
N LEU A 262 18.44 -15.73 17.55
CA LEU A 262 18.66 -14.36 18.03
C LEU A 262 18.71 -14.28 19.56
N ASP A 263 17.97 -15.12 20.27
CA ASP A 263 18.00 -15.19 21.73
C ASP A 263 19.29 -15.85 22.29
N ASN A 264 20.09 -16.52 21.44
CA ASN A 264 21.33 -17.20 21.85
C ASN A 264 22.62 -16.37 21.62
N VAL A 265 22.54 -15.13 21.13
CA VAL A 265 23.73 -14.31 20.81
C VAL A 265 24.06 -13.25 21.88
N ASP A 266 23.18 -13.04 22.86
CA ASP A 266 23.45 -12.14 24.00
C ASP A 266 24.23 -12.81 25.16
N GLU A 267 24.66 -14.07 24.99
CA GLU A 267 25.41 -14.84 26.00
C GLU A 267 26.86 -15.19 25.59
N ILE A 268 27.58 -14.32 24.88
CA ILE A 268 29.06 -14.40 24.84
C ILE A 268 29.65 -13.00 24.97
N GLY A 269 30.01 -12.64 26.20
CA GLY A 269 30.76 -11.43 26.50
C GLY A 269 32.17 -11.44 25.91
N ILE A 270 32.61 -10.26 25.48
CA ILE A 270 33.86 -9.54 25.81
C ILE A 270 33.72 -8.12 25.23
#